data_AF-A0A150WJW1-F1
#
_entry.id   AF-A0A150WJW1-F1
#
_cell.length_a   1.000
_cell.length_b   1.000
_cell.length_c   1.000
_cell.angle_alpha   90.00
_cell.angle_beta   90.00
_cell.angle_gamma   90.00
#
_symmetry.space_group_name_H-M   'P 1'
#
loop_
_entity.id
_entity.type
_entity.pdbx_description
1 polymer ?
#
loop_
_entity_poly.entity_id
_entity_poly.type
_entity_poly.pdbx_seq_one_letter_code
_entity_poly.pdbx_strand_id
1 'polypeptide(L)'
;MKTLLTIAILAFSCSSFAWSSKGETSKEYTFKYKLKGETFEYSTSKGSYEDAFEVAAQKCFNHFKGAGKVSEDRGLDIIDVCANPRS
;
A
#
# COMPACT_ATOMS: atom_id res chain seq x y z
N MET A 1 -24.25 44.74 -41.00
CA MET A 1 -22.84 44.37 -40.70
C MET A 1 -22.54 44.76 -39.26
N LYS A 2 -22.76 43.89 -38.26
CA LYS A 2 -22.31 44.17 -36.85
C LYS A 2 -22.50 43.01 -35.85
N THR A 3 -22.99 41.85 -36.28
CA THR A 3 -23.33 40.72 -35.38
C THR A 3 -22.56 39.43 -35.70
N LEU A 4 -21.31 39.55 -36.17
CA LEU A 4 -20.47 38.38 -36.48
C LEU A 4 -19.12 38.36 -35.73
N LEU A 5 -18.87 39.30 -34.81
CA LEU A 5 -17.54 39.50 -34.22
C LEU A 5 -17.43 39.14 -32.73
N THR A 6 -18.50 38.63 -32.09
CA THR A 6 -18.54 38.44 -30.62
C THR A 6 -18.46 36.98 -30.15
N ILE A 7 -18.32 36.00 -31.04
CA ILE A 7 -18.43 34.57 -30.66
C ILE A 7 -17.06 33.87 -30.54
N ALA A 8 -15.95 34.52 -30.89
CA ALA A 8 -14.65 33.86 -30.97
C ALA A 8 -13.82 33.79 -29.67
N ILE A 9 -14.22 34.48 -28.58
CA ILE A 9 -13.35 34.67 -27.40
C ILE A 9 -13.67 33.71 -26.23
N LEU A 10 -14.79 32.97 -26.26
CA LEU A 10 -15.21 32.10 -25.14
C LEU A 10 -14.75 30.65 -25.24
N ALA A 11 -13.99 30.27 -26.26
CA ALA A 11 -13.63 28.87 -26.52
C ALA A 11 -12.26 28.42 -25.96
N PHE A 12 -11.52 29.28 -25.25
CA PHE A 12 -10.12 29.01 -24.90
C PHE A 12 -9.81 28.92 -23.39
N SER A 13 -10.82 28.67 -22.54
CA SER A 13 -10.66 28.77 -21.08
C SER A 13 -10.60 27.45 -20.32
N CYS A 14 -10.68 26.28 -20.97
CA CYS A 14 -10.84 25.00 -20.27
C CYS A 14 -9.82 23.92 -20.66
N SER A 15 -8.58 24.29 -21.00
CA SER A 15 -7.50 23.30 -21.14
C SER A 15 -6.81 23.08 -19.79
N SER A 16 -7.53 22.52 -18.82
CA SER A 16 -6.91 21.90 -17.66
C SER A 16 -6.13 20.69 -18.15
N PHE A 17 -4.80 20.81 -18.24
CA PHE A 17 -3.93 19.66 -18.45
C PHE A 17 -4.12 18.73 -17.26
N ALA A 18 -4.89 17.65 -17.44
CA ALA A 18 -4.91 16.55 -16.50
C ALA A 18 -3.50 15.94 -16.50
N TRP A 19 -2.69 16.33 -15.50
CA TRP A 19 -1.41 15.70 -15.23
C TRP A 19 -1.70 14.24 -14.89
N SER A 20 -1.62 13.38 -15.90
CA SER A 20 -1.70 11.94 -15.70
C SER A 20 -0.40 11.53 -15.06
N SER A 21 -0.37 11.47 -13.72
CA SER A 21 0.73 10.85 -13.00
C SER A 21 0.82 9.43 -13.52
N LYS A 22 1.88 9.11 -14.27
CA LYS A 22 2.23 7.72 -14.59
C LYS A 22 2.14 6.95 -13.27
N GLY A 23 1.19 6.02 -13.20
CA GLY A 23 0.88 5.30 -11.96
C GLY A 23 2.15 4.76 -11.33
N GLU A 24 2.20 4.75 -9.99
CA GLU A 24 3.31 4.17 -9.25
C GLU A 24 3.65 2.80 -9.84
N THR A 25 4.90 2.68 -10.28
CA THR A 25 5.39 1.45 -10.89
C THR A 25 5.41 0.42 -9.78
N SER A 26 4.54 -0.59 -9.87
CA SER A 26 4.42 -1.62 -8.85
C SER A 26 5.77 -2.30 -8.64
N LYS A 27 6.30 -2.22 -7.42
CA LYS A 27 7.53 -2.90 -7.02
C LYS A 27 7.19 -4.17 -6.25
N GLU A 28 7.99 -5.20 -6.43
CA GLU A 28 7.90 -6.41 -5.63
C GLU A 28 8.64 -6.21 -4.30
N TYR A 29 7.98 -6.54 -3.20
CA TYR A 29 8.51 -6.46 -1.86
C TYR A 29 8.39 -7.82 -1.18
N THR A 30 9.47 -8.27 -0.55
CA THR A 30 9.51 -9.50 0.24
C THR A 30 9.74 -9.15 1.70
N PHE A 31 8.94 -9.76 2.57
CA PHE A 31 9.00 -9.57 4.02
C PHE A 31 9.21 -10.91 4.70
N LYS A 32 10.21 -10.96 5.60
CA LYS A 32 10.54 -12.14 6.38
C LYS A 32 10.38 -11.88 7.87
N TYR A 33 9.64 -12.77 8.51
CA TYR A 33 9.29 -12.72 9.92
C TYR A 33 9.77 -14.00 10.60
N LYS A 34 10.23 -13.88 11.84
CA LYS A 34 10.69 -15.03 12.62
C LYS A 34 10.21 -14.93 14.06
N LEU A 35 9.45 -15.93 14.50
CA LEU A 35 8.94 -16.02 15.87
C LEU A 35 9.19 -17.43 16.40
N LYS A 36 9.91 -17.54 17.52
CA LYS A 36 10.11 -18.81 18.27
C LYS A 36 10.57 -20.00 17.40
N GLY A 37 11.40 -19.73 16.39
CA GLY A 37 11.96 -20.74 15.48
C GLY A 37 11.16 -20.96 14.20
N GLU A 38 9.91 -20.52 14.15
CA GLU A 38 9.08 -20.51 12.94
C GLU A 38 9.42 -19.29 12.08
N THR A 39 9.45 -19.49 10.76
CA THR A 39 9.71 -18.42 9.78
C THR A 39 8.51 -18.28 8.85
N PHE A 40 8.06 -17.05 8.65
CA PHE A 40 7.02 -16.69 7.70
C PHE A 40 7.59 -15.71 6.68
N GLU A 41 7.40 -16.00 5.41
CA GLU A 41 7.86 -15.16 4.30
C GLU A 41 6.66 -14.81 3.40
N TYR A 42 6.56 -13.53 3.04
CA TYR A 42 5.47 -13.02 2.21
C TYR A 42 6.00 -12.04 1.18
N SER A 43 5.70 -12.32 -0.10
CA SER A 43 6.03 -11.45 -1.22
C SER A 43 4.76 -10.85 -1.84
N THR A 44 4.78 -9.56 -2.13
CA THR A 44 3.67 -8.85 -2.75
C THR A 44 4.14 -7.71 -3.64
N SER A 45 3.36 -7.39 -4.67
CA SER A 45 3.64 -6.27 -5.55
C SER A 45 2.67 -5.11 -5.28
N LYS A 46 3.21 -3.93 -4.94
CA LYS A 46 2.45 -2.73 -4.57
C LYS A 46 3.11 -1.45 -5.08
N GLY A 47 2.33 -0.36 -5.11
CA GLY A 47 2.82 0.97 -5.50
C GLY A 47 3.81 1.54 -4.50
N SER A 48 3.52 1.35 -3.21
CA SER A 48 4.34 1.82 -2.09
C SER A 48 4.84 0.68 -1.19
N TYR A 49 5.88 0.96 -0.42
CA TYR A 49 6.37 0.01 0.59
C TYR A 49 5.37 -0.11 1.74
N GLU A 50 4.74 1.00 2.11
CA GLU A 50 3.78 1.12 3.19
C GLU A 50 2.56 0.23 2.94
N ASP A 51 2.00 0.26 1.73
CA ASP A 51 0.89 -0.62 1.35
C ASP A 51 1.30 -2.10 1.34
N ALA A 52 2.54 -2.39 0.94
CA ALA A 52 3.07 -3.74 0.95
C ALA A 52 3.28 -4.25 2.38
N PHE A 53 3.82 -3.39 3.24
CA PHE A 53 4.11 -3.65 4.64
C PHE A 53 2.83 -3.87 5.44
N GLU A 54 1.81 -3.03 5.28
CA GLU A 54 0.54 -3.17 6.00
C GLU A 54 -0.09 -4.55 5.72
N VAL A 55 -0.13 -4.95 4.45
CA VAL A 55 -0.64 -6.27 4.05
C VAL A 55 0.24 -7.39 4.61
N ALA A 56 1.56 -7.24 4.53
CA ALA A 56 2.49 -8.26 5.01
C ALA A 56 2.40 -8.45 6.55
N ALA A 57 2.31 -7.35 7.31
CA ALA A 57 2.15 -7.37 8.76
C ALA A 57 0.82 -8.03 9.17
N GLN A 58 -0.27 -7.75 8.45
CA GLN A 58 -1.55 -8.39 8.69
C GLN A 58 -1.51 -9.90 8.40
N LYS A 59 -0.80 -10.31 7.33
CA LYS A 59 -0.58 -11.74 7.02
C LYS A 59 0.27 -12.41 8.09
N CYS A 60 1.35 -11.76 8.53
CA CYS A 60 2.20 -12.22 9.62
C CYS A 60 1.40 -12.45 10.91
N PHE A 61 0.59 -11.47 11.31
CA PHE A 61 -0.20 -11.57 12.54
C PHE A 61 -1.18 -12.73 12.48
N ASN A 62 -1.91 -12.87 11.37
CA ASN A 62 -2.86 -13.97 11.20
C ASN A 62 -2.18 -15.34 11.16
N HIS A 63 -0.98 -15.42 10.58
CA HIS A 63 -0.17 -16.64 10.55
C HIS A 63 0.21 -17.10 11.96
N PHE A 64 0.88 -16.24 12.75
CA PHE A 64 1.38 -16.62 14.08
C PHE A 64 0.30 -16.67 15.18
N LYS A 65 -0.77 -15.89 15.04
CA LYS A 65 -1.93 -15.97 15.92
C LYS A 65 -2.65 -17.31 15.75
N GLY A 66 -2.76 -17.79 14.51
CA GLY A 66 -3.54 -18.97 14.17
C GLY A 66 -5.03 -18.80 14.45
N ALA A 67 -5.73 -19.93 14.68
CA ALA A 67 -7.15 -19.93 15.01
C ALA A 67 -7.37 -19.59 16.50
N GLY A 68 -8.22 -18.60 16.76
CA GLY A 68 -8.66 -18.25 18.12
C GLY A 68 -7.94 -17.06 18.75
N LYS A 69 -8.19 -16.88 20.05
CA LYS A 69 -7.54 -15.84 20.88
C LYS A 69 -6.23 -16.38 21.44
N VAL A 70 -5.22 -15.51 21.53
CA VAL A 70 -3.95 -15.79 22.21
C VAL A 70 -3.92 -15.06 23.54
N SER A 71 -3.04 -15.47 24.46
CA SER A 71 -2.74 -14.67 25.66
C SER A 71 -2.17 -13.32 25.28
N GLU A 72 -2.28 -12.34 26.19
CA GLU A 72 -1.76 -10.98 25.97
C GLU A 72 -0.26 -10.99 25.65
N ASP A 73 0.55 -11.63 26.49
CA ASP A 73 2.01 -11.75 26.27
C ASP A 73 2.34 -12.32 24.89
N ARG A 74 1.64 -13.38 24.49
CA ARG A 74 1.83 -13.99 23.16
C ARG A 74 1.37 -13.05 22.05
N GLY A 75 0.29 -12.30 22.27
CA GLY A 75 -0.19 -11.29 21.34
C GLY A 75 0.84 -10.18 21.12
N LEU A 76 1.46 -9.70 22.20
CA LEU A 76 2.51 -8.68 22.15
C LEU A 76 3.76 -9.19 21.44
N ASP A 77 4.20 -10.42 21.72
CA ASP A 77 5.30 -11.07 20.99
C ASP A 77 5.05 -11.11 19.47
N ILE A 78 3.82 -11.46 19.05
CA ILE A 78 3.44 -11.54 17.64
C ILE A 78 3.45 -10.14 17.02
N ILE A 79 2.89 -9.14 17.71
CA ILE A 79 2.83 -7.76 17.22
C ILE A 79 4.24 -7.20 17.01
N ASP A 80 5.14 -7.40 17.97
CA ASP A 80 6.53 -6.91 17.87
C ASP A 80 7.24 -7.48 16.63
N VAL A 81 7.12 -8.80 16.41
CA VAL A 81 7.72 -9.45 15.22
C VAL A 81 7.08 -8.92 13.93
N CYS A 82 5.76 -8.81 13.87
CA CYS A 82 5.08 -8.38 12.64
C CYS A 82 5.24 -6.88 12.35
N ALA A 83 5.57 -6.07 13.35
CA ALA A 83 5.92 -4.67 13.18
C ALA A 83 7.37 -4.45 12.71
N ASN A 84 8.26 -5.44 12.91
CA ASN A 84 9.69 -5.37 12.58
C ASN A 84 10.16 -6.57 11.74
N PRO A 85 9.88 -6.58 10.41
CA PRO A 85 10.41 -7.58 9.49
C PRO A 85 11.93 -7.50 9.43
N ARG A 86 12.59 -8.65 9.34
CA ARG A 86 14.07 -8.75 9.38
C ARG A 86 14.77 -8.49 8.04
N SER A 87 14.01 -8.14 6.99
CA SER A 87 14.38 -8.06 5.56
C SER A 87 14.94 -9.36 4.97
#